data_AF-A0A3B8RY50-F1
#
_entry.id   AF-A0A3B8RY50-F1
#
_cell.length_a   1.000
_cell.length_b   1.000
_cell.length_c   1.000
_cell.angle_alpha   90.00
_cell.angle_beta   90.00
_cell.angle_gamma   90.00
#
_symmetry.space_group_name_H-M   'P 1'
#
loop_
_entity.id
_entity.type
_entity.pdbx_description
1 polymer ?
#
loop_
_entity_poly.entity_id
_entity_poly.type
_entity_poly.pdbx_seq_one_letter_code
_entity_poly.pdbx_strand_id
1 'polypeptide(L)'
;FNGEIYNFQELKKDLIKKGHIFSSDTDTEVVVHLYQEYSCNLLDMLDGMFAFALYDTIKKRLFLAKDPFGKKPLFYAWQNQQLIFSSEIKAIVKYPNFRAEIQQLSLQKYLAFDYIPTPHSIYKSVLKLTAGSYIFIDINKPITQNSITPVKYFNIIFTPKLSISEPEAQEQLKILLV
;
A
#
# COMPACT_ATOMS: atom_id res chain seq x y z
N PHE A 1 2.19 0.83 10.61
CA PHE A 1 2.15 -0.35 9.73
C PHE A 1 0.82 -1.06 9.96
N ASN A 2 0.15 -1.58 8.94
CA ASN A 2 -1.09 -2.35 9.08
C ASN A 2 -1.01 -3.59 8.18
N GLY A 3 -1.12 -4.77 8.77
CA GLY A 3 -1.04 -6.04 8.07
C GLY A 3 0.21 -6.82 8.42
N GLU A 4 0.64 -7.69 7.52
CA GLU A 4 1.68 -8.70 7.73
C GLU A 4 2.48 -8.94 6.45
N ILE A 5 3.80 -9.12 6.58
CA ILE A 5 4.68 -9.63 5.52
C ILE A 5 4.96 -11.11 5.79
N TYR A 6 4.49 -12.00 4.92
CA TYR A 6 4.55 -13.45 5.12
C TYR A 6 5.97 -14.00 4.92
N ASN A 7 6.68 -13.51 3.90
CA ASN A 7 8.04 -13.94 3.58
C ASN A 7 9.14 -13.18 4.36
N PHE A 8 8.80 -12.52 5.48
CA PHE A 8 9.73 -11.65 6.20
C PHE A 8 10.98 -12.37 6.72
N GLN A 9 10.86 -13.66 7.10
CA GLN A 9 11.98 -14.45 7.61
C GLN A 9 13.03 -14.71 6.54
N GLU A 10 12.60 -14.97 5.30
CA GLU A 10 13.49 -15.19 4.16
C GLU A 10 14.20 -13.90 3.79
N LEU A 11 13.43 -12.81 3.65
CA LEU A 11 13.96 -11.47 3.38
C LEU A 11 14.97 -11.03 4.44
N LYS A 12 14.68 -11.29 5.72
CA LYS A 12 15.59 -11.00 6.83
C LYS A 12 16.90 -11.78 6.71
N LYS A 13 16.86 -13.08 6.40
CA LYS A 13 18.07 -13.90 6.22
C LYS A 13 18.97 -13.33 5.12
N ASP A 14 18.39 -12.90 3.99
CA ASP A 14 19.16 -12.35 2.88
C ASP A 14 19.73 -10.95 3.19
N LEU A 15 19.00 -10.13 3.93
CA LEU A 15 19.50 -8.84 4.42
C LEU A 15 20.64 -9.00 5.45
N ILE A 16 20.56 -10.00 6.33
CA ILE A 16 21.66 -10.30 7.28
C ILE A 16 22.94 -10.68 6.52
N LYS A 17 22.83 -11.51 5.46
CA LYS A 17 23.98 -11.85 4.61
C LYS A 17 24.60 -10.63 3.93
N LYS A 18 23.80 -9.58 3.68
CA LYS A 18 24.24 -8.29 3.15
C LYS A 18 24.80 -7.33 4.20
N GLY A 19 24.84 -7.75 5.48
CA GLY A 19 25.39 -6.97 6.58
C GLY A 19 24.39 -6.09 7.33
N HIS A 20 23.09 -6.23 7.07
CA HIS A 20 22.07 -5.55 7.88
C HIS A 20 21.99 -6.15 9.28
N ILE A 21 21.92 -5.30 10.29
CA ILE A 21 21.77 -5.67 11.69
C ILE A 21 20.34 -5.37 12.12
N PHE A 22 19.62 -6.40 12.57
CA PHE A 22 18.23 -6.31 13.03
C PHE A 22 18.17 -6.21 14.56
N SER A 23 17.20 -5.44 15.05
CA SER A 23 16.91 -5.26 16.47
C SER A 23 15.70 -6.06 16.96
N SER A 24 14.88 -6.57 16.04
CA SER A 24 13.68 -7.35 16.31
C SER A 24 13.51 -8.50 15.32
N ASP A 25 12.61 -9.43 15.64
CA ASP A 25 12.16 -10.51 14.75
C ASP A 25 10.78 -10.20 14.16
N THR A 26 10.45 -8.92 13.98
CA THR A 26 9.18 -8.48 13.42
C THR A 26 9.26 -8.27 11.91
N ASP A 27 8.13 -8.47 11.24
CA ASP A 27 7.96 -8.22 9.81
C ASP A 27 8.12 -6.74 9.43
N THR A 28 7.76 -5.84 10.33
CA THR A 28 7.77 -4.39 10.11
C THR A 28 9.20 -3.84 9.93
N GLU A 29 10.18 -4.36 10.68
CA GLU A 29 11.57 -3.92 10.58
C GLU A 29 12.21 -4.30 9.24
N VAL A 30 11.80 -5.45 8.66
CA VAL A 30 12.26 -5.89 7.34
C VAL A 30 11.97 -4.84 6.27
N VAL A 31 10.82 -4.17 6.33
CA VAL A 31 10.46 -3.10 5.39
C VAL A 31 11.45 -1.94 5.43
N VAL A 32 11.95 -1.58 6.62
CA VAL A 32 12.93 -0.49 6.78
C VAL A 32 14.26 -0.86 6.12
N HIS A 33 14.77 -2.05 6.39
CA HIS A 33 16.03 -2.51 5.81
C HIS A 33 15.93 -2.75 4.30
N LEU A 34 14.82 -3.31 3.81
CA LEU A 34 14.59 -3.41 2.37
C LEU A 34 14.52 -2.04 1.71
N TYR A 35 13.90 -1.05 2.34
CA TYR A 35 13.86 0.31 1.81
C TYR A 35 15.26 0.94 1.75
N GLN A 36 16.12 0.68 2.74
CA GLN A 36 17.51 1.14 2.71
C GLN A 36 18.29 0.56 1.51
N GLU A 37 18.12 -0.72 1.24
CA GLU A 37 18.84 -1.45 0.19
C GLU A 37 18.24 -1.20 -1.21
N TYR A 38 16.91 -1.21 -1.34
CA TYR A 38 16.21 -1.27 -2.62
C TYR A 38 15.26 -0.09 -2.88
N SER A 39 15.09 0.84 -1.93
CA SER A 39 14.13 1.95 -2.06
C SER A 39 12.73 1.44 -2.43
N CYS A 40 12.01 2.07 -3.37
CA CYS A 40 10.64 1.65 -3.72
C CYS A 40 10.55 0.26 -4.37
N ASN A 41 11.65 -0.27 -4.93
CA ASN A 41 11.69 -1.61 -5.53
C ASN A 41 11.50 -2.72 -4.50
N LEU A 42 11.56 -2.40 -3.19
CA LEU A 42 11.22 -3.36 -2.14
C LEU A 42 9.83 -3.97 -2.34
N LEU A 43 8.90 -3.23 -2.93
CA LEU A 43 7.50 -3.65 -3.09
C LEU A 43 7.34 -4.89 -3.98
N ASP A 44 8.27 -5.14 -4.89
CA ASP A 44 8.28 -6.33 -5.75
C ASP A 44 8.74 -7.59 -5.00
N MET A 45 9.34 -7.41 -3.81
CA MET A 45 9.89 -8.48 -2.97
C MET A 45 8.96 -8.87 -1.82
N LEU A 46 7.99 -8.02 -1.48
CA LEU A 46 7.08 -8.26 -0.36
C LEU A 46 5.96 -9.21 -0.77
N ASP A 47 5.87 -10.35 -0.08
CA ASP A 47 4.66 -11.16 -0.05
C ASP A 47 3.91 -10.90 1.26
N GLY A 48 2.64 -10.52 1.15
CA GLY A 48 1.85 -10.15 2.32
C GLY A 48 0.59 -9.37 2.00
N MET A 49 -0.12 -9.04 3.08
CA MET A 49 -1.22 -8.07 3.07
C MET A 49 -0.78 -6.88 3.89
N PHE A 50 -0.59 -5.72 3.30
CA PHE A 50 0.00 -4.58 3.99
C PHE A 50 -0.49 -3.23 3.50
N ALA A 51 -0.52 -2.28 4.43
CA ALA A 51 -0.55 -0.86 4.18
C ALA A 51 0.42 -0.20 5.15
N PHE A 52 1.36 0.59 4.64
CA PHE A 52 2.36 1.25 5.48
C PHE A 52 2.65 2.68 5.07
N ALA A 53 3.24 3.39 6.03
CA ALA A 53 3.85 4.69 5.84
C ALA A 53 5.27 4.60 6.40
N LEU A 54 6.26 4.95 5.57
CA LEU A 54 7.66 5.02 5.92
C LEU A 54 8.13 6.46 5.74
N TYR A 55 8.75 7.02 6.78
CA TYR A 55 9.38 8.33 6.72
C TYR A 55 10.89 8.18 6.78
N ASP A 56 11.55 8.49 5.66
CA ASP A 56 13.00 8.54 5.55
C ASP A 56 13.47 9.91 6.05
N THR A 57 14.04 9.93 7.25
CA THR A 57 14.51 11.14 7.93
C THR A 57 15.76 11.73 7.30
N ILE A 58 16.56 10.92 6.60
CA ILE A 58 17.82 11.29 5.95
C ILE A 58 17.50 11.94 4.60
N LYS A 59 16.75 11.26 3.74
CA LYS A 59 16.36 11.76 2.42
C LYS A 59 15.17 12.71 2.45
N LYS A 60 14.52 12.89 3.62
CA LYS A 60 13.29 13.68 3.83
C LYS A 60 12.17 13.24 2.88
N ARG A 61 11.86 11.95 2.88
CA ARG A 61 10.85 11.35 1.98
C ARG A 61 9.78 10.62 2.75
N LEU A 62 8.53 10.84 2.37
CA LEU A 62 7.39 10.05 2.84
C LEU A 62 7.00 9.05 1.75
N PHE A 63 6.89 7.79 2.15
CA PHE A 63 6.53 6.68 1.28
C PHE A 63 5.32 5.95 1.87
N LEU A 64 4.19 6.03 1.16
CA LEU A 64 2.97 5.31 1.52
C LEU A 64 2.78 4.18 0.52
N ALA A 65 2.55 2.95 0.95
CA ALA A 65 2.34 1.83 0.04
C ALA A 65 1.19 0.94 0.48
N LYS A 66 0.53 0.33 -0.50
CA LYS A 66 -0.57 -0.61 -0.32
C LYS A 66 -0.32 -1.87 -1.14
N ASP A 67 -0.62 -3.01 -0.54
CA ASP A 67 -0.36 -4.33 -1.10
C ASP A 67 -0.96 -4.56 -2.50
N PRO A 68 -0.43 -5.56 -3.25
CA PRO A 68 -0.79 -5.83 -4.65
C PRO A 68 -2.30 -5.95 -4.90
N PHE A 69 -3.04 -6.52 -3.95
CA PHE A 69 -4.47 -6.78 -4.08
C PHE A 69 -5.34 -5.78 -3.29
N GLY A 70 -4.71 -4.86 -2.57
CA GLY A 70 -5.37 -3.84 -1.77
C GLY A 70 -6.15 -4.40 -0.58
N LYS A 71 -5.70 -5.51 0.01
CA LYS A 71 -6.29 -6.18 1.18
C LYS A 71 -6.34 -5.25 2.39
N LYS A 72 -5.27 -4.50 2.67
CA LYS A 72 -5.25 -3.56 3.81
C LYS A 72 -5.66 -2.16 3.37
N PRO A 73 -6.59 -1.51 4.08
CA PRO A 73 -7.05 -0.18 3.72
C PRO A 73 -5.95 0.87 3.92
N LEU A 74 -5.91 1.85 3.02
CA LEU A 74 -5.09 3.04 3.13
C LEU A 74 -5.83 4.19 2.45
N PHE A 75 -6.22 5.17 3.25
CA PHE A 75 -6.93 6.38 2.85
C PHE A 75 -5.98 7.56 2.91
N TYR A 76 -6.18 8.53 2.01
CA TYR A 76 -5.44 9.79 2.01
C TYR A 76 -6.35 10.96 1.59
N ALA A 77 -6.01 12.15 2.06
CA ALA A 77 -6.72 13.39 1.78
C ALA A 77 -5.74 14.56 1.71
N TRP A 78 -6.05 15.54 0.85
CA TRP A 78 -5.36 16.83 0.81
C TRP A 78 -6.33 17.93 1.25
N GLN A 79 -6.09 18.51 2.41
CA GLN A 79 -6.88 19.63 2.94
C GLN A 79 -5.97 20.59 3.69
N ASN A 80 -6.25 21.90 3.61
CA ASN A 80 -5.52 22.93 4.34
C ASN A 80 -3.99 22.86 4.15
N GLN A 81 -3.55 22.54 2.92
CA GLN A 81 -2.13 22.37 2.55
C GLN A 81 -1.42 21.23 3.31
N GLN A 82 -2.19 20.25 3.78
CA GLN A 82 -1.70 19.11 4.55
C GLN A 82 -2.17 17.81 3.92
N LEU A 83 -1.25 16.86 3.88
CA LEU A 83 -1.56 15.47 3.57
C LEU A 83 -1.96 14.77 4.86
N ILE A 84 -3.16 14.18 4.85
CA ILE A 84 -3.67 13.36 5.94
C ILE A 84 -3.84 11.95 5.39
N PHE A 85 -3.34 10.94 6.09
CA PHE A 85 -3.51 9.55 5.68
C PHE A 85 -3.75 8.65 6.89
N SER A 86 -4.45 7.55 6.67
CA SER A 86 -4.72 6.55 7.70
C SER A 86 -5.18 5.24 7.08
N SER A 87 -5.01 4.13 7.79
CA SER A 87 -5.69 2.88 7.44
C SER A 87 -7.19 2.90 7.74
N GLU A 88 -7.68 3.88 8.49
CA GLU A 88 -9.09 3.99 8.84
C GLU A 88 -9.64 5.41 8.56
N ILE A 89 -10.73 5.47 7.81
CA ILE A 89 -11.32 6.76 7.42
C ILE A 89 -11.77 7.62 8.61
N LYS A 90 -12.25 6.99 9.69
CA LYS A 90 -12.67 7.68 10.92
C LYS A 90 -11.54 8.47 11.59
N ALA A 91 -10.28 8.08 11.39
CA ALA A 91 -9.14 8.82 11.91
C ALA A 91 -8.94 10.13 11.13
N ILE A 92 -9.13 10.10 9.82
CA ILE A 92 -9.07 11.30 8.95
C ILE A 92 -10.20 12.27 9.33
N VAL A 93 -11.41 11.76 9.58
CA VAL A 93 -12.58 12.58 9.94
C VAL A 93 -12.37 13.35 11.25
N LYS A 94 -11.56 12.83 12.17
CA LYS A 94 -11.20 13.48 13.43
C LYS A 94 -10.12 14.56 13.29
N TYR A 95 -9.54 14.73 12.10
CA TYR A 95 -8.52 15.74 11.88
C TYR A 95 -9.10 17.16 12.08
N PRO A 96 -8.41 18.07 12.79
CA PRO A 96 -8.88 19.44 12.96
C PRO A 96 -9.16 20.11 11.61
N ASN A 97 -10.30 20.79 11.50
CA ASN A 97 -10.73 21.46 10.26
C ASN A 97 -11.00 20.52 9.07
N PHE A 98 -11.19 19.21 9.31
CA PHE A 98 -11.67 18.30 8.27
C PHE A 98 -13.09 18.69 7.82
N ARG A 99 -13.27 18.86 6.51
CA ARG A 99 -14.60 19.11 5.92
C ARG A 99 -15.24 17.81 5.47
N ALA A 100 -16.23 17.35 6.23
CA ALA A 100 -16.97 16.13 5.98
C ALA A 100 -18.06 16.30 4.90
N GLU A 101 -17.64 16.62 3.67
CA GLU A 101 -18.55 16.73 2.53
C GLU A 101 -18.78 15.34 1.89
N ILE A 102 -20.02 14.87 1.89
CA ILE A 102 -20.39 13.61 1.21
C ILE A 102 -20.35 13.81 -0.30
N GLN A 103 -19.70 12.89 -1.01
CA GLN A 103 -19.71 12.87 -2.47
C GLN A 103 -20.95 12.11 -2.95
N GLN A 104 -21.90 12.82 -3.59
CA GLN A 104 -23.16 12.22 -4.07
C GLN A 104 -22.93 11.02 -4.99
N LEU A 105 -21.94 11.09 -5.89
CA LEU A 105 -21.57 9.97 -6.76
C LEU A 105 -21.06 8.75 -5.96
N SER A 106 -20.35 8.98 -4.84
CA SER A 106 -19.92 7.88 -3.97
C SER A 106 -21.09 7.24 -3.24
N LEU A 107 -22.08 8.04 -2.81
CA LEU A 107 -23.31 7.51 -2.23
C LEU A 107 -24.09 6.66 -3.25
N GLN A 108 -24.21 7.11 -4.49
CA GLN A 108 -24.82 6.32 -5.57
C GLN A 108 -24.09 5.00 -5.80
N LYS A 109 -22.75 5.01 -5.81
CA LYS A 109 -21.93 3.79 -5.92
C LYS A 109 -22.19 2.83 -4.75
N TYR A 110 -22.27 3.35 -3.52
CA TYR A 110 -22.59 2.54 -2.35
C TYR A 110 -23.95 1.85 -2.50
N LEU A 111 -24.99 2.61 -2.89
CA LEU A 111 -26.33 2.06 -3.09
C LEU A 111 -26.39 1.04 -4.24
N ALA A 112 -25.56 1.19 -5.27
CA ALA A 112 -25.52 0.30 -6.43
C ALA A 112 -24.71 -0.99 -6.21
N PHE A 113 -23.61 -0.91 -5.44
CA PHE A 113 -22.64 -2.01 -5.31
C PHE A 113 -22.52 -2.58 -3.90
N ASP A 114 -23.22 -2.00 -2.91
CA ASP A 114 -23.07 -2.28 -1.46
C ASP A 114 -21.68 -1.93 -0.89
N TYR A 115 -20.84 -1.28 -1.69
CA TYR A 115 -19.57 -0.69 -1.29
C TYR A 115 -19.21 0.48 -2.21
N ILE A 116 -18.25 1.31 -1.81
CA ILE A 116 -17.75 2.39 -2.66
C ILE A 116 -16.47 1.91 -3.36
N PRO A 117 -16.42 1.77 -4.69
CA PRO A 117 -15.20 1.35 -5.38
C PRO A 117 -14.06 2.37 -5.29
N THR A 118 -12.84 1.86 -5.15
CA THR A 118 -11.59 2.64 -5.26
C THR A 118 -11.56 3.43 -6.59
N PRO A 119 -11.00 4.65 -6.63
CA PRO A 119 -10.31 5.38 -5.56
C PRO A 119 -11.25 6.13 -4.61
N HIS A 120 -12.56 6.03 -4.75
CA HIS A 120 -13.50 6.88 -4.03
C HIS A 120 -13.71 6.43 -2.58
N SER A 121 -13.98 7.38 -1.69
CA SER A 121 -14.60 7.13 -0.38
C SER A 121 -15.95 7.83 -0.30
N ILE A 122 -16.64 7.73 0.84
CA ILE A 122 -17.90 8.48 1.05
C ILE A 122 -17.68 10.00 1.05
N TYR A 123 -16.49 10.46 1.45
CA TYR A 123 -16.15 11.88 1.50
C TYR A 123 -15.47 12.34 0.22
N LYS A 124 -15.81 13.54 -0.24
CA LYS A 124 -15.28 14.16 -1.46
C LYS A 124 -13.76 14.36 -1.45
N SER A 125 -13.21 14.72 -0.30
CA SER A 125 -11.79 15.03 -0.13
C SER A 125 -10.91 13.83 0.22
N VAL A 126 -11.50 12.66 0.45
CA VAL A 126 -10.79 11.46 0.90
C VAL A 126 -10.81 10.40 -0.20
N LEU A 127 -9.63 9.94 -0.57
CA LEU A 127 -9.43 8.89 -1.55
C LEU A 127 -8.87 7.63 -0.88
N LYS A 128 -9.19 6.48 -1.45
CA LYS A 128 -8.55 5.20 -1.15
C LYS A 128 -7.37 5.01 -2.08
N LEU A 129 -6.20 4.68 -1.54
CA LEU A 129 -5.08 4.27 -2.37
C LEU A 129 -5.45 2.97 -3.11
N THR A 130 -5.16 2.95 -4.41
CA THR A 130 -5.40 1.82 -5.29
C THR A 130 -4.54 0.62 -4.92
N ALA A 131 -5.05 -0.59 -5.21
CA ALA A 131 -4.29 -1.82 -5.04
C ALA A 131 -2.98 -1.77 -5.84
N GLY A 132 -1.91 -2.34 -5.30
CA GLY A 132 -0.62 -2.41 -5.97
C GLY A 132 -0.06 -1.03 -6.29
N SER A 133 -0.27 -0.05 -5.42
CA SER A 133 0.14 1.33 -5.65
C SER A 133 0.81 1.94 -4.42
N TYR A 134 1.63 2.95 -4.66
CA TYR A 134 2.29 3.73 -3.64
C TYR A 134 2.20 5.23 -3.93
N ILE A 135 2.42 6.06 -2.91
CA ILE A 135 2.61 7.51 -3.04
C ILE A 135 3.98 7.82 -2.47
N PHE A 136 4.75 8.65 -3.19
CA PHE A 136 6.09 9.04 -2.80
C PHE A 136 6.21 10.56 -2.81
N ILE A 137 6.60 11.14 -1.67
CA ILE A 137 6.65 12.61 -1.50
C ILE A 137 8.03 13.00 -1.01
N ASP A 138 8.67 13.89 -1.77
CA ASP A 138 9.91 14.56 -1.40
C ASP A 138 9.58 15.84 -0.63
N ILE A 139 9.86 15.84 0.67
CA ILE A 139 9.51 16.95 1.58
C ILE A 139 10.47 18.13 1.40
N ASN A 140 11.58 17.96 0.67
CA ASN A 140 12.45 19.08 0.29
C ASN A 140 11.83 19.98 -0.78
N LYS A 141 10.70 19.59 -1.38
CA LYS A 141 9.99 20.34 -2.41
C LYS A 141 8.65 20.85 -1.88
N PRO A 142 8.11 21.96 -2.42
CA PRO A 142 6.76 22.39 -2.10
C PRO A 142 5.75 21.25 -2.34
N ILE A 143 5.02 20.89 -1.28
CA ILE A 143 4.02 19.83 -1.36
C ILE A 143 2.71 20.48 -1.78
N THR A 144 2.17 20.00 -2.90
CA THR A 144 0.88 20.42 -3.44
C THR A 144 -0.02 19.19 -3.60
N GLN A 145 -1.29 19.39 -3.92
CA GLN A 145 -2.19 18.28 -4.23
C GLN A 145 -1.64 17.40 -5.37
N ASN A 146 -1.00 18.00 -6.37
CA ASN A 146 -0.41 17.28 -7.50
C ASN A 146 0.80 16.43 -7.10
N SER A 147 1.47 16.77 -6.00
CA SER A 147 2.55 15.97 -5.43
C SER A 147 2.05 14.62 -4.90
N ILE A 148 0.75 14.47 -4.66
CA ILE A 148 0.12 13.27 -4.11
C ILE A 148 -0.45 12.44 -5.25
N THR A 149 0.45 11.88 -6.05
CA THR A 149 0.09 11.04 -7.20
C THR A 149 0.39 9.58 -6.89
N PRO A 150 -0.63 8.70 -6.87
CA PRO A 150 -0.41 7.27 -6.79
C PRO A 150 0.37 6.74 -8.00
N VAL A 151 1.43 5.98 -7.75
CA VAL A 151 2.19 5.23 -8.74
C VAL A 151 1.88 3.75 -8.56
N LYS A 152 1.54 3.09 -9.67
CA LYS A 152 1.21 1.67 -9.66
C LYS A 152 2.48 0.84 -9.85
N TYR A 153 2.72 -0.11 -8.95
CA TYR A 153 3.85 -1.04 -9.03
C TYR A 153 3.40 -2.47 -9.40
N PHE A 154 2.13 -2.80 -9.18
CA PHE A 154 1.59 -4.12 -9.49
C PHE A 154 0.32 -4.04 -10.33
N ASN A 155 0.20 -4.92 -11.32
CA ASN A 155 -0.99 -5.09 -12.15
C ASN A 155 -1.34 -6.57 -12.30
N ILE A 156 -2.64 -6.87 -12.20
CA ILE A 156 -3.14 -8.19 -12.57
C ILE A 156 -3.19 -8.27 -14.10
N ILE A 157 -2.36 -9.13 -14.66
CA ILE A 157 -2.39 -9.49 -16.08
C ILE A 157 -3.38 -10.66 -16.23
N PHE A 158 -4.39 -10.48 -17.08
CA PHE A 158 -5.47 -11.48 -17.30
C PHE A 158 -5.29 -12.32 -18.58
N THR A 159 -4.13 -12.23 -19.23
CA THR A 159 -3.82 -13.08 -20.40
C THR A 159 -3.52 -14.51 -19.96
N PRO A 160 -3.76 -15.53 -20.80
CA PRO A 160 -3.32 -16.90 -20.51
C PRO A 160 -1.82 -16.92 -20.19
N LYS A 161 -1.47 -17.40 -19.00
CA LYS A 161 -0.08 -17.39 -18.50
C LYS A 161 0.60 -18.75 -18.57
N LEU A 162 -0.19 -19.82 -18.66
CA LEU A 162 0.28 -21.18 -18.56
C LEU A 162 -0.27 -21.97 -19.75
N SER A 163 0.61 -22.77 -20.36
CA SER A 163 0.26 -23.76 -21.38
C SER A 163 0.62 -25.13 -20.82
N ILE A 164 -0.13 -25.57 -19.82
CA ILE A 164 0.12 -26.81 -19.08
C ILE A 164 -1.07 -27.76 -19.20
N SER A 165 -0.81 -29.05 -18.96
CA SER A 165 -1.87 -30.06 -18.94
C SER A 165 -2.74 -29.93 -17.68
N GLU A 166 -3.97 -30.45 -17.71
CA GLU A 166 -4.83 -30.45 -16.52
C GLU A 166 -4.20 -31.17 -15.30
N PRO A 167 -3.57 -32.35 -15.43
CA PRO A 167 -2.89 -32.99 -14.30
C PRO A 167 -1.77 -32.12 -13.70
N GLU A 168 -1.00 -31.44 -14.54
CA GLU A 168 0.06 -30.52 -14.09
C GLU A 168 -0.55 -29.30 -13.37
N ALA A 169 -1.65 -28.76 -13.88
CA ALA A 169 -2.38 -27.68 -13.22
C ALA A 169 -2.91 -28.10 -11.83
N GLN A 170 -3.39 -29.35 -11.69
CA GLN A 170 -3.84 -29.88 -10.40
C GLN A 170 -2.69 -29.99 -9.40
N GLU A 171 -1.51 -30.42 -9.83
CA GLU A 171 -0.33 -30.52 -8.97
C GLU A 171 0.16 -29.14 -8.52
N GLN A 172 0.29 -28.18 -9.44
CA GLN A 172 0.69 -26.81 -9.11
C GLN A 172 -0.32 -26.13 -8.17
N LEU A 173 -1.62 -26.34 -8.39
CA LEU A 173 -2.65 -25.79 -7.50
C LEU A 173 -2.52 -26.35 -6.08
N LYS A 174 -2.23 -27.65 -5.92
CA LYS A 174 -2.00 -28.24 -4.59
C LYS A 174 -0.81 -27.60 -3.90
N ILE A 175 0.29 -27.34 -4.61
CA ILE A 175 1.47 -26.67 -4.05
C ILE A 175 1.13 -25.25 -3.58
N LEU A 176 0.28 -24.51 -4.31
CA LEU A 176 -0.09 -23.13 -3.96
C LEU A 176 -1.10 -23.02 -2.80
N LEU A 177 -1.79 -24.11 -2.46
CA LEU A 177 -2.80 -24.15 -1.40
C LEU A 177 -2.24 -24.62 -0.04
N VAL A 178 -0.99 -25.10 -0.02
CA VAL A 178 -0.27 -25.60 1.18
C VAL A 178 0.70 -24.54 1.67
#